data_AF-A0A6C0C304-F1
#
_entry.id   AF-A0A6C0C304-F1
#
_cell.length_a   1.000
_cell.length_b   1.000
_cell.length_c   1.000
_cell.angle_alpha   90.00
_cell.angle_beta   90.00
_cell.angle_gamma   90.00
#
_symmetry.space_group_name_H-M   'P 1'
#
loop_
_entity.id
_entity.type
_entity.pdbx_description
1 polymer ?
#
loop_
_entity_poly.entity_id
_entity_poly.type
_entity_poly.pdbx_seq_one_letter_code
_entity_poly.pdbx_strand_id
1 'polypeptide(L)'
;MRNPISVACGILELIPDEQTEFISDIHLYVTDLKFVAPEVLGKDPKHWHKFGQILNKYISQDDYDNTEWCKGVINIFTDPNYAVV
;
A
#
# COMPACT_ATOMS: atom_id res chain seq x y z
N MET A 1 12.97 -8.29 -5.55
CA MET A 1 12.07 -7.34 -6.28
C MET A 1 10.90 -7.04 -5.36
N ARG A 2 10.47 -5.78 -5.21
CA ARG A 2 9.36 -5.45 -4.30
C ARG A 2 8.06 -6.07 -4.78
N ASN A 3 7.32 -6.69 -3.86
CA ASN A 3 6.01 -7.27 -4.14
C ASN A 3 4.90 -6.35 -3.59
N PRO A 4 4.04 -5.77 -4.45
CA PRO A 4 2.98 -4.86 -4.00
C PRO A 4 1.96 -5.52 -3.05
N ILE A 5 1.77 -6.84 -3.13
CA ILE A 5 0.91 -7.58 -2.19
C ILE A 5 1.54 -7.59 -0.79
N SER A 6 2.84 -7.89 -0.69
CA SER A 6 3.56 -7.89 0.59
C SER A 6 3.58 -6.49 1.23
N VAL A 7 3.79 -5.45 0.41
CA VAL A 7 3.70 -4.05 0.86
C VAL A 7 2.29 -3.73 1.37
N ALA A 8 1.24 -4.15 0.66
CA ALA A 8 -0.14 -3.94 1.07
C ALA A 8 -0.50 -4.65 2.38
N CYS A 9 -0.03 -5.88 2.58
CA CYS A 9 -0.21 -6.59 3.85
C CYS A 9 0.48 -5.86 5.00
N GLY A 10 1.71 -5.39 4.80
CA GLY A 10 2.43 -4.59 5.81
C GLY A 10 1.72 -3.30 6.19
N ILE A 11 1.12 -2.63 5.21
CA ILE A 11 0.34 -1.41 5.42
C ILE A 11 -0.93 -1.70 6.23
N LEU A 12 -1.62 -2.81 5.95
CA LEU A 12 -2.82 -3.21 6.69
C LEU A 12 -2.56 -3.45 8.18
N GLU A 13 -1.34 -3.83 8.58
CA GLU A 13 -0.97 -4.00 9.99
C GLU A 13 -0.85 -2.66 10.76
N LEU A 14 -0.74 -1.54 10.05
CA LEU A 14 -0.58 -0.22 10.65
C LEU A 14 -1.88 0.60 10.69
N ILE A 15 -2.86 0.28 9.84
CA ILE A 15 -4.07 1.06 9.72
C ILE A 15 -5.01 0.75 10.90
N PRO A 16 -5.51 1.76 11.63
CA PRO A 16 -6.50 1.55 12.69
C PRO A 16 -7.78 0.89 12.16
N ASP A 17 -8.38 -0.01 12.95
CA ASP A 17 -9.57 -0.78 12.56
C ASP A 17 -10.78 0.11 12.21
N GLU A 18 -10.81 1.34 12.71
CA GLU A 18 -11.88 2.32 12.40
C GLU A 18 -11.83 2.81 10.94
N GLN A 19 -10.68 2.71 10.26
CA GLN A 19 -10.48 3.14 8.87
C GLN A 19 -11.03 2.10 7.87
N THR A 20 -12.26 1.66 8.10
CA THR A 20 -12.92 0.55 7.38
C THR A 20 -12.94 0.73 5.86
N GLU A 21 -13.18 1.94 5.36
CA GLU A 21 -13.15 2.22 3.92
C GLU A 21 -11.73 2.10 3.34
N PHE A 22 -10.72 2.58 4.06
CA PHE A 22 -9.34 2.50 3.61
C PHE A 22 -8.87 1.04 3.55
N ILE A 23 -9.16 0.27 4.59
CA ILE A 23 -8.90 -1.18 4.66
C ILE A 23 -9.58 -1.90 3.49
N SER A 24 -10.84 -1.57 3.21
CA SER A 24 -11.61 -2.13 2.10
C SER A 24 -10.96 -1.85 0.74
N ASP A 25 -10.57 -0.61 0.47
CA ASP A 25 -9.91 -0.22 -0.79
C ASP A 25 -8.57 -0.95 -1.00
N ILE A 26 -7.79 -1.15 0.07
CA ILE A 26 -6.56 -1.95 -0.01
C ILE A 26 -6.87 -3.43 -0.27
N HIS A 27 -7.88 -4.01 0.39
CA HIS A 27 -8.29 -5.39 0.13
C HIS A 27 -8.77 -5.61 -1.31
N LEU A 28 -9.51 -4.65 -1.89
CA LEU A 28 -9.90 -4.67 -3.29
C LEU A 28 -8.68 -4.63 -4.20
N TYR A 29 -7.73 -3.72 -3.94
CA TYR A 29 -6.46 -3.65 -4.67
C TYR A 29 -5.68 -4.96 -4.63
N VAL A 30 -5.53 -5.58 -3.46
CA VAL A 30 -4.85 -6.87 -3.31
C VAL A 30 -5.58 -7.97 -4.07
N THR A 31 -6.91 -7.95 -4.08
CA THR A 31 -7.73 -8.92 -4.81
C THR A 31 -7.53 -8.79 -6.33
N ASP A 32 -7.49 -7.57 -6.86
CA ASP A 32 -7.19 -7.32 -8.27
C ASP A 32 -5.81 -7.86 -8.66
N LEU A 33 -4.82 -7.73 -7.77
CA LEU A 33 -3.46 -8.21 -8.02
C LEU A 33 -3.33 -9.74 -8.04
N LYS A 34 -4.24 -10.49 -7.40
CA LYS A 34 -4.20 -11.97 -7.40
C LYS A 34 -4.36 -12.57 -8.80
N PHE A 35 -4.95 -11.82 -9.73
CA PHE A 35 -5.16 -12.26 -11.11
C PHE A 35 -4.07 -11.76 -12.07
N VAL A 36 -3.06 -11.03 -11.56
CA VAL A 36 -1.94 -10.54 -12.34
C VAL A 36 -0.86 -11.62 -12.45
N ALA A 37 -0.27 -11.74 -13.64
CA ALA A 37 0.82 -12.68 -13.87
C ALA A 37 2.04 -12.34 -12.97
N PRO A 38 2.65 -13.32 -12.27
CA PRO A 38 3.74 -13.07 -11.32
C PRO A 38 4.94 -12.32 -11.91
N GLU A 39 5.23 -12.53 -13.19
CA GLU A 39 6.33 -11.90 -13.90
C GLU A 39 6.14 -10.40 -14.13
N VAL A 40 4.90 -9.91 -14.04
CA VAL A 40 4.49 -8.50 -14.19
C VAL A 40 4.33 -7.82 -12.83
N LEU A 41 3.98 -8.61 -11.80
CA LEU A 41 3.80 -8.14 -10.43
C LEU A 41 5.08 -7.44 -9.92
N GLY A 42 4.94 -6.21 -9.44
CA GLY A 42 6.07 -5.41 -8.95
C GLY A 42 6.96 -4.78 -10.03
N LYS A 43 6.83 -5.17 -11.30
CA LYS A 43 7.56 -4.56 -12.44
C LYS A 43 6.76 -3.50 -13.16
N ASP A 44 5.45 -3.71 -13.35
CA ASP A 44 4.61 -2.72 -14.05
C ASP A 44 4.37 -1.51 -13.12
N PRO A 45 4.81 -0.29 -13.51
CA PRO A 45 4.60 0.93 -12.74
C PRO A 45 3.11 1.22 -12.47
N LYS A 46 2.20 0.72 -13.31
CA LYS A 46 0.74 0.93 -13.14
C LYS A 46 0.23 0.42 -11.80
N HIS A 47 0.76 -0.70 -11.30
CA HIS A 47 0.32 -1.26 -10.02
C HIS A 47 0.74 -0.38 -8.85
N TRP A 48 1.95 0.18 -8.90
CA TRP A 48 2.44 1.13 -7.89
C TRP A 48 1.72 2.47 -7.97
N HIS A 49 1.41 2.93 -9.17
CA HIS A 49 0.64 4.16 -9.37
C HIS A 49 -0.78 4.04 -8.79
N LYS A 50 -1.50 2.94 -9.11
CA LYS A 50 -2.83 2.67 -8.54
C LYS A 50 -2.78 2.59 -7.01
N PHE A 51 -1.75 1.95 -6.45
CA PHE A 51 -1.61 1.87 -5.00
C PHE A 51 -1.37 3.26 -4.38
N GLY A 52 -0.47 4.05 -4.96
CA GLY A 52 -0.24 5.44 -4.51
C GLY A 52 -1.50 6.31 -4.58
N GLN A 53 -2.35 6.12 -5.60
CA GLN A 53 -3.64 6.81 -5.68
C GLN A 53 -4.58 6.44 -4.53
N ILE A 54 -4.62 5.16 -4.13
CA ILE A 54 -5.39 4.72 -2.96
C ILE A 54 -4.84 5.38 -1.69
N LEU A 55 -3.53 5.38 -1.48
CA LEU A 55 -2.93 6.00 -0.30
C LEU A 55 -3.25 7.50 -0.23
N ASN A 56 -3.08 8.23 -1.34
CA ASN A 56 -3.35 9.67 -1.42
C ASN A 56 -4.83 10.04 -1.23
N LYS A 57 -5.77 9.09 -1.39
CA LYS A 57 -7.18 9.31 -1.10
C LYS A 57 -7.44 9.43 0.41
N TYR A 58 -6.63 8.76 1.24
CA TYR A 58 -6.86 8.63 2.69
C TYR A 58 -5.79 9.30 3.55
N ILE A 59 -4.61 9.57 2.99
CA ILE A 59 -3.49 10.19 3.70
C ILE A 59 -3.13 11.48 2.96
N SER A 60 -3.41 12.62 3.58
CA SER A 60 -2.92 13.91 3.14
C SER A 60 -1.47 14.14 3.60
N GLN A 61 -0.86 15.21 3.11
CA GLN A 61 0.46 15.64 3.59
C GLN A 61 0.44 15.98 5.09
N ASP A 62 -0.63 16.61 5.57
CA ASP A 62 -0.78 16.96 6.98
C ASP A 62 -0.93 15.72 7.87
N ASP A 63 -1.65 14.70 7.38
CA ASP A 63 -1.76 13.40 8.07
C ASP A 63 -0.40 12.71 8.17
N TYR A 64 0.42 12.75 7.12
CA TYR A 64 1.78 12.19 7.16
C TYR A 64 2.66 12.88 8.20
N ASP A 65 2.56 14.20 8.34
CA ASP A 65 3.40 14.98 9.24
C ASP A 65 2.96 14.86 10.71
N ASN A 66 1.65 14.65 10.96
CA ASN A 66 1.07 14.70 12.31
C ASN A 66 0.52 13.37 12.83
N THR A 67 0.34 12.35 11.99
CA THR A 67 -0.24 11.05 12.39
C THR A 67 0.76 9.93 12.21
N GLU A 68 1.15 9.30 13.33
CA GLU A 68 2.24 8.33 13.37
C GLU A 68 2.00 7.10 12.48
N TRP A 69 0.79 6.54 12.49
CA TRP A 69 0.47 5.38 11.66
C TRP A 69 0.44 5.74 10.17
N CYS A 70 -0.03 6.94 9.79
CA CYS A 70 0.03 7.44 8.41
C CYS A 70 1.46 7.55 7.91
N LYS A 71 2.36 8.08 8.76
CA LYS A 71 3.79 8.11 8.49
C LYS A 71 4.37 6.71 8.29
N GLY A 72 3.99 5.76 9.15
CA GLY A 72 4.36 4.35 9.02
C GLY A 72 3.92 3.74 7.68
N VAL A 73 2.68 4.00 7.25
CA VAL A 73 2.15 3.55 5.96
C VAL A 73 2.97 4.08 4.79
N ILE A 74 3.26 5.39 4.76
CA ILE A 74 4.06 5.99 3.68
C ILE A 74 5.51 5.50 3.71
N ASN A 75 6.08 5.28 4.90
CA ASN A 75 7.43 4.71 5.03
C ASN A 75 7.49 3.28 4.44
N ILE A 76 6.53 2.40 4.75
CA ILE A 76 6.46 1.06 4.15
C ILE A 76 6.29 1.15 2.62
N PHE A 77 5.42 2.03 2.14
CA PHE A 77 5.16 2.19 0.71
C PHE A 77 6.38 2.69 -0.07
N THR A 78 7.20 3.55 0.53
CA THR A 78 8.36 4.16 -0.13
C THR A 78 9.67 3.40 0.11
N ASP A 79 9.74 2.54 1.12
CA ASP A 79 10.95 1.76 1.42
C ASP A 79 11.26 0.75 0.30
N PRO A 80 12.39 0.91 -0.41
CA PRO A 80 12.78 0.01 -1.49
C PRO A 80 13.15 -1.39 -1.01
N ASN A 81 13.48 -1.56 0.27
CA ASN A 81 13.91 -2.81 0.90
C ASN A 81 12.79 -3.54 1.63
N TYR A 82 11.62 -2.92 1.78
CA TYR A 82 10.50 -3.55 2.47
C TYR A 82 10.05 -4.82 1.74
N ALA A 83 10.02 -5.94 2.49
CA ALA A 83 9.62 -7.25 2.02
C ALA A 83 10.33 -7.71 0.72
N VAL A 84 11.58 -7.27 0.50
CA VAL A 84 12.43 -7.79 -0.57
C VAL A 84 13.02 -9.12 -0.10
N VAL A 85 12.52 -10.22 -0.67
CA VAL A 85 13.09 -11.57 -0.55
C VAL A 85 14.05 -11.83 -1.70
#